data_AF-A0A2J7RTA5-F1
#
_entry.id   AF-A0A2J7RTA5-F1
#
_cell.length_a   1.000
_cell.length_b   1.000
_cell.length_c   1.000
_cell.angle_alpha   90.00
_cell.angle_beta   90.00
_cell.angle_gamma   90.00
#
_symmetry.space_group_name_H-M   'P 1'
#
loop_
_entity.id
_entity.type
_entity.pdbx_description
1 polymer ?
#
loop_
_entity_poly.entity_id
_entity_poly.type
_entity_poly.pdbx_seq_one_letter_code
_entity_poly.pdbx_strand_id
1 'polypeptide(L)'
;MVEHYNDCPHRMYECLPGKATSCRWKGRSTDILMHMKNTHVESCWMVDENCILYELNVFDGTEDIQLIAACREVFWYNFKCDVTEKKMFLAVQYIGPKEQASNFTYEFELRANADQEMSINMKNRTHPDTEKVSDIYESACCVVLDFAMLRHYVSSDNNLCFNLLVKKIVTMDSACDTKDGGSVI
;
A
#
# COMPACT_ATOMS: atom_id res chain seq x y z
N MET A 1 -25.16 8.64 8.53
CA MET A 1 -24.10 9.36 9.29
C MET A 1 -22.72 8.76 9.03
N VAL A 2 -22.56 7.42 9.07
CA VAL A 2 -21.30 6.73 8.74
C VAL A 2 -20.89 6.92 7.27
N GLU A 3 -21.83 6.81 6.33
CA GLU A 3 -21.55 7.02 4.89
C GLU A 3 -21.01 8.43 4.60
N HIS A 4 -21.63 9.47 5.16
CA HIS A 4 -21.13 10.84 5.02
C HIS A 4 -19.72 11.02 5.58
N TYR A 5 -19.40 10.38 6.71
CA TYR A 5 -18.08 10.50 7.34
C TYR A 5 -16.97 9.87 6.49
N ASN A 6 -17.26 8.74 5.85
CA ASN A 6 -16.30 8.00 5.02
C ASN A 6 -15.92 8.76 3.73
N ASP A 7 -16.84 9.57 3.22
CA ASP A 7 -16.62 10.39 2.03
C ASP A 7 -16.33 11.86 2.37
N CYS A 8 -16.21 12.19 3.66
CA CYS A 8 -16.03 13.57 4.11
C CYS A 8 -14.59 14.03 3.87
N PRO A 9 -14.35 15.07 3.04
CA PRO A 9 -13.02 15.66 2.89
C PRO A 9 -12.52 16.37 4.16
N HIS A 10 -13.39 16.56 5.16
CA HIS A 10 -13.06 17.11 6.47
C HIS A 10 -12.86 16.04 7.55
N ARG A 11 -12.83 14.75 7.18
CA ARG A 11 -12.50 13.67 8.11
C ARG A 11 -11.14 13.93 8.77
N MET A 12 -11.10 13.71 10.07
CA MET A 12 -9.87 13.81 10.86
C MET A 12 -9.21 12.44 10.95
N TYR A 13 -7.90 12.41 10.74
CA TYR A 13 -7.05 11.22 10.78
C TYR A 13 -6.20 11.23 12.04
N GLU A 14 -5.91 10.04 12.56
CA GLU A 14 -4.92 9.84 13.61
C GLU A 14 -3.59 9.39 12.99
N CYS A 15 -2.48 9.68 13.65
CA CYS A 15 -1.19 9.10 13.29
C CYS A 15 -1.15 7.62 13.69
N LEU A 16 -1.37 6.70 12.74
CA LEU A 16 -1.32 5.26 13.01
C LEU A 16 0.09 4.76 13.36
N PRO A 17 1.16 5.11 12.60
CA PRO A 17 2.51 4.64 12.92
C PRO A 17 3.02 5.14 14.28
N GLY A 18 2.65 6.36 14.67
CA GLY A 18 3.04 6.97 15.93
C GLY A 18 2.31 6.43 17.17
N LYS A 19 1.36 5.49 17.03
CA LYS A 19 0.65 4.92 18.19
C LYS A 19 1.61 4.23 19.17
N ALA A 20 2.63 3.54 18.66
CA ALA A 20 3.65 2.89 19.48
C ALA A 20 4.45 3.89 20.33
N THR A 21 4.60 5.14 19.86
CA THR A 21 5.31 6.22 20.57
C THR A 21 4.36 7.19 21.26
N SER A 22 3.10 6.79 21.47
CA SER A 22 2.05 7.61 22.11
C SER A 22 1.75 8.94 21.39
N CYS A 23 1.98 9.01 20.08
CA CYS A 23 1.59 10.16 19.28
C CYS A 23 0.08 10.38 19.34
N ARG A 24 -0.34 11.61 19.61
CA ARG A 24 -1.76 12.01 19.73
C ARG A 24 -2.20 12.93 18.59
N TRP A 25 -1.40 13.01 17.53
CA TRP A 25 -1.69 13.89 16.42
C TRP A 25 -3.04 13.53 15.79
N LYS A 26 -3.83 14.57 15.51
CA LYS A 26 -5.06 14.50 14.73
C LYS A 26 -5.12 15.66 13.76
N GLY A 27 -5.43 15.39 12.50
CA GLY A 27 -5.47 16.43 11.46
C GLY A 27 -6.16 15.97 10.20
N ARG A 28 -6.14 16.81 9.17
CA ARG A 28 -6.70 16.45 7.85
C ARG A 28 -5.73 15.56 7.08
N SER A 29 -6.22 14.90 6.02
CA SER A 29 -5.37 14.11 5.12
C SER A 29 -4.27 14.96 4.49
N THR A 30 -4.51 16.24 4.25
CA THR A 30 -3.51 17.19 3.73
C THR A 30 -2.36 17.44 4.70
N ASP A 31 -2.62 17.30 6.00
CA ASP A 31 -1.69 17.69 7.06
C ASP A 31 -0.88 16.49 7.58
N ILE A 32 -1.39 15.27 7.37
CA ILE A 32 -0.76 14.04 7.89
C ILE A 32 0.63 13.82 7.31
N LEU A 33 0.81 14.13 6.02
CA LEU A 33 2.10 13.99 5.36
C LEU A 33 3.15 14.90 6.01
N MET A 34 2.78 16.15 6.29
CA MET A 34 3.69 17.09 6.93
C MET A 34 4.02 16.68 8.36
N HIS A 35 3.03 16.18 9.09
CA HIS A 35 3.27 15.62 10.42
C HIS A 35 4.24 14.45 10.38
N MET A 36 4.01 13.45 9.52
CA MET A 36 4.87 12.28 9.39
C MET A 36 6.30 12.67 9.02
N LYS A 37 6.48 13.57 8.04
CA LYS A 37 7.80 14.10 7.64
C LYS A 37 8.58 14.80 8.75
N ASN A 38 7.89 15.39 9.72
CA ASN A 38 8.52 16.18 10.78
C ASN A 38 8.69 15.41 12.08
N THR A 39 7.86 14.40 12.33
CA THR A 39 7.76 13.73 13.64
C THR A 39 8.09 12.23 13.59
N HIS A 40 7.83 11.57 12.47
CA HIS A 40 7.99 10.12 12.29
C HIS A 40 8.62 9.84 10.92
N VAL A 41 9.82 10.37 10.71
CA VAL A 41 10.49 10.42 9.40
C VAL A 41 10.78 9.01 8.89
N GLU A 42 11.20 8.13 9.80
CA GLU A 42 11.43 6.71 9.59
C GLU A 42 10.19 5.95 9.14
N SER A 43 9.00 6.50 9.43
CA SER A 43 7.70 5.93 9.10
C SER A 43 6.98 6.60 7.93
N CYS A 44 7.72 7.39 7.15
CA CYS A 44 7.21 8.16 6.03
C CYS A 44 8.03 7.88 4.78
N TRP A 45 7.46 7.13 3.84
CA TRP A 45 8.10 6.83 2.58
C TRP A 45 7.67 7.83 1.51
N MET A 46 8.61 8.69 1.10
CA MET A 46 8.44 9.61 -0.02
C MET A 46 8.92 8.96 -1.29
N VAL A 47 8.02 8.71 -2.23
CA VAL A 47 8.34 7.93 -3.43
C VAL A 47 8.18 8.83 -4.65
N ASP A 48 9.26 9.50 -5.04
CA ASP A 48 9.27 10.38 -6.21
C ASP A 48 9.27 9.58 -7.53
N GLU A 49 9.83 8.36 -7.54
CA GLU A 49 10.00 7.51 -8.74
C GLU A 49 9.74 6.01 -8.49
N ASN A 50 8.71 5.70 -7.71
CA ASN A 50 7.98 4.43 -7.77
C ASN A 50 8.67 3.15 -7.25
N CYS A 51 9.46 3.21 -6.17
CA CYS A 51 9.88 2.00 -5.47
C CYS A 51 10.21 2.28 -4.00
N ILE A 52 9.64 1.50 -3.09
CA ILE A 52 10.06 1.43 -1.69
C ILE A 52 10.80 0.12 -1.51
N LEU A 53 12.09 0.21 -1.16
CA LEU A 53 12.85 -0.93 -0.66
C LEU A 53 12.74 -0.92 0.87
N TYR A 54 12.19 -1.98 1.44
CA TYR A 54 12.03 -2.09 2.89
C TYR A 54 12.52 -3.45 3.39
N GLU A 55 13.14 -3.42 4.56
CA GLU A 55 13.76 -4.58 5.22
C GLU A 55 13.07 -4.81 6.56
N LEU A 56 12.61 -6.05 6.79
CA LEU A 56 11.97 -6.42 8.04
C LEU A 56 12.16 -7.89 8.38
N ASN A 57 12.14 -8.23 9.67
CA ASN A 57 12.11 -9.61 10.13
C ASN A 57 10.68 -10.16 10.04
N VAL A 58 10.50 -11.21 9.22
CA VAL A 58 9.19 -11.76 8.86
C VAL A 58 8.76 -12.98 9.68
N PHE A 59 9.54 -13.43 10.67
CA PHE A 59 9.21 -14.63 11.45
C PHE A 59 8.91 -14.37 12.93
N ASP A 60 8.99 -13.11 13.38
CA ASP A 60 8.80 -12.73 14.80
C ASP A 60 7.39 -12.25 15.15
N GLY A 61 6.41 -12.41 14.26
CA GLY A 61 5.03 -11.97 14.52
C GLY A 61 4.85 -10.46 14.42
N THR A 62 5.56 -9.84 13.48
CA THR A 62 5.61 -8.38 13.30
C THR A 62 4.31 -7.82 12.72
N GLU A 63 3.81 -6.74 13.30
CA GLU A 63 2.82 -5.86 12.66
C GLU A 63 3.46 -4.49 12.46
N ASP A 64 3.26 -3.91 11.28
CA ASP A 64 3.85 -2.62 10.95
C ASP A 64 2.89 -1.78 10.09
N ILE A 65 2.88 -0.46 10.36
CA ILE A 65 2.05 0.51 9.64
C ILE A 65 2.94 1.69 9.29
N GLN A 66 2.96 2.06 8.00
CA GLN A 66 3.77 3.17 7.48
C GLN A 66 2.93 4.10 6.61
N LEU A 67 3.35 5.36 6.46
CA LEU A 67 2.76 6.29 5.51
C LEU A 67 3.54 6.24 4.19
N ILE A 68 2.84 5.99 3.08
CA ILE A 68 3.37 6.15 1.72
C ILE A 68 2.86 7.47 1.15
N ALA A 69 3.75 8.29 0.61
CA ALA A 69 3.39 9.39 -0.26
C ALA A 69 3.86 9.10 -1.69
N ALA A 70 2.90 8.91 -2.58
CA ALA A 70 3.14 8.54 -3.98
C ALA A 70 2.00 9.08 -4.85
N CYS A 71 2.22 9.29 -6.15
CA CYS A 71 1.16 9.75 -7.07
C CYS A 71 0.43 11.05 -6.63
N ARG A 72 1.10 11.93 -5.85
CA ARG A 72 0.52 13.13 -5.19
C ARG A 72 -0.58 12.85 -4.17
N GLU A 73 -0.69 11.62 -3.73
CA GLU A 73 -1.64 11.13 -2.73
C GLU A 73 -0.88 10.48 -1.57
N VAL A 74 -1.62 10.11 -0.51
CA VAL A 74 -1.07 9.40 0.64
C VAL A 74 -1.83 8.11 0.94
N PHE A 75 -1.10 7.10 1.41
CA PHE A 75 -1.61 5.75 1.62
C PHE A 75 -1.08 5.18 2.95
N TRP A 76 -1.88 4.35 3.60
CA TRP A 76 -1.41 3.46 4.64
C TRP A 76 -0.83 2.20 4.03
N TYR A 77 0.42 1.91 4.33
CA TYR A 77 0.98 0.57 4.25
C TYR A 77 0.61 -0.17 5.52
N ASN A 78 -0.01 -1.34 5.41
CA ASN A 78 -0.27 -2.21 6.54
C ASN A 78 0.36 -3.58 6.29
N PHE A 79 1.17 -4.02 7.23
CA PHE A 79 1.90 -5.27 7.18
C PHE A 79 1.64 -6.11 8.42
N LYS A 80 1.46 -7.41 8.23
CA LYS A 80 1.31 -8.38 9.31
C LYS A 80 2.01 -9.68 8.96
N CYS A 81 2.85 -10.16 9.87
CA CYS A 81 3.31 -11.54 9.91
C CYS A 81 2.54 -12.29 10.99
N ASP A 82 1.72 -13.25 10.59
CA ASP A 82 1.01 -14.12 11.51
C ASP A 82 1.77 -15.43 11.69
N VAL A 83 2.41 -15.60 12.86
CA VAL A 83 3.18 -16.81 13.19
C VAL A 83 2.30 -18.05 13.39
N THR A 84 1.02 -17.86 13.72
CA THR A 84 0.06 -18.95 13.93
C THR A 84 -0.37 -19.50 12.58
N GLU A 85 -0.74 -18.62 11.65
CA GLU A 85 -1.10 -19.01 10.28
C GLU A 85 0.11 -19.28 9.39
N LYS A 86 1.31 -18.85 9.81
CA LYS A 86 2.57 -18.90 9.06
C LYS A 86 2.49 -18.17 7.73
N LYS A 87 1.88 -16.98 7.76
CA LYS A 87 1.62 -16.15 6.58
C LYS A 87 2.02 -14.70 6.82
N MET A 88 2.46 -14.07 5.75
CA MET A 88 2.63 -12.64 5.66
C MET A 88 1.47 -12.04 4.88
N PHE A 89 0.99 -10.89 5.34
CA PHE A 89 -0.05 -10.09 4.72
C PHE A 89 0.45 -8.66 4.50
N LEU A 90 0.18 -8.10 3.33
CA LEU A 90 0.48 -6.71 3.02
C LEU A 90 -0.67 -6.10 2.23
N ALA A 91 -1.25 -5.03 2.78
CA ALA A 91 -2.31 -4.25 2.16
C ALA A 91 -1.92 -2.77 2.10
N VAL A 92 -2.33 -2.10 1.03
CA VAL A 92 -2.17 -0.65 0.88
C VAL A 92 -3.56 -0.02 0.84
N GLN A 93 -3.80 0.97 1.71
CA GLN A 93 -5.07 1.69 1.80
C GLN A 93 -4.92 3.16 1.42
N TYR A 94 -5.78 3.66 0.55
CA TYR A 94 -5.85 5.07 0.15
C TYR A 94 -6.50 5.92 1.25
N ILE A 95 -5.83 7.02 1.62
CA ILE A 95 -6.32 7.98 2.62
C ILE A 95 -7.11 9.07 1.91
N GLY A 96 -8.42 8.92 1.84
CA GLY A 96 -9.30 9.87 1.18
C GLY A 96 -10.69 9.31 0.92
N PRO A 97 -11.45 9.88 -0.04
CA PRO A 97 -12.77 9.37 -0.41
C PRO A 97 -12.70 7.92 -0.89
N LYS A 98 -13.62 7.08 -0.42
CA LYS A 98 -13.61 5.64 -0.67
C LYS A 98 -13.57 5.29 -2.17
N GLU A 99 -14.36 6.00 -2.96
CA GLU A 99 -14.49 5.78 -4.42
C GLU A 99 -13.18 6.04 -5.19
N GLN A 100 -12.24 6.78 -4.60
CA GLN A 100 -10.95 7.04 -5.25
C GLN A 100 -9.91 5.96 -4.99
N ALA A 101 -10.11 5.10 -3.98
CA ALA A 101 -9.15 4.03 -3.65
C ALA A 101 -8.94 3.07 -4.83
N SER A 102 -9.98 2.77 -5.62
CA SER A 102 -9.85 1.89 -6.78
C SER A 102 -9.09 2.50 -7.95
N ASN A 103 -8.74 3.79 -7.91
CA ASN A 103 -7.96 4.47 -8.95
C ASN A 103 -6.46 4.20 -8.82
N PHE A 104 -6.03 3.45 -7.81
CA PHE A 104 -4.63 3.13 -7.57
C PHE A 104 -4.42 1.62 -7.43
N THR A 105 -3.23 1.17 -7.83
CA THR A 105 -2.73 -0.18 -7.62
C THR A 105 -1.43 -0.13 -6.87
N TYR A 106 -1.11 -1.19 -6.14
CA TYR A 106 0.23 -1.44 -5.63
C TYR A 106 0.78 -2.74 -6.21
N GLU A 107 2.07 -2.73 -6.50
CA GLU A 107 2.84 -3.87 -7.01
C GLU A 107 3.91 -4.20 -5.96
N PHE A 108 3.86 -5.42 -5.43
CA PHE A 108 4.81 -5.98 -4.49
C PHE A 108 5.72 -6.94 -5.25
N GLU A 109 7.03 -6.78 -5.09
CA GLU A 109 8.02 -7.61 -5.75
C GLU A 109 9.08 -8.13 -4.77
N LEU A 110 9.31 -9.44 -4.82
CA LEU A 110 10.44 -10.12 -4.21
C LEU A 110 11.37 -10.62 -5.30
N ARG A 111 12.66 -10.51 -5.03
CA ARG A 111 13.72 -11.12 -5.83
C ARG A 111 14.63 -11.89 -4.91
N ALA A 112 14.85 -13.17 -5.21
CA ALA A 112 15.84 -13.96 -4.50
C ALA A 112 17.24 -13.41 -4.80
N ASN A 113 18.22 -13.82 -4.01
CA ASN A 113 19.61 -13.48 -4.24
C ASN A 113 20.05 -13.91 -5.66
N ALA A 114 21.05 -13.22 -6.19
CA ALA A 114 21.46 -13.28 -7.61
C ALA A 114 21.67 -14.70 -8.17
N ASP A 115 22.02 -15.66 -7.31
CA ASP A 115 22.28 -17.05 -7.71
C ASP A 115 21.01 -17.87 -8.01
N GLN A 116 19.82 -17.39 -7.62
CA GLN A 116 18.58 -18.19 -7.67
C GLN A 116 17.57 -17.77 -8.74
N GLU A 117 17.75 -16.65 -9.46
CA GLU A 117 16.85 -16.14 -10.52
C GLU A 117 15.33 -16.34 -10.25
N MET A 118 14.93 -16.28 -8.98
CA MET A 118 13.55 -16.43 -8.55
C MET A 118 12.98 -15.06 -8.23
N SER A 119 11.76 -14.79 -8.69
CA SER A 119 11.04 -13.57 -8.35
C SER A 119 9.56 -13.86 -8.16
N ILE A 120 8.93 -13.09 -7.27
CA ILE A 120 7.49 -13.03 -7.11
C ILE A 120 7.08 -11.60 -7.38
N ASN A 121 6.07 -11.42 -8.23
CA ASN A 121 5.41 -10.13 -8.42
C ASN A 121 3.91 -10.31 -8.19
N MET A 122 3.33 -9.47 -7.34
CA MET A 122 1.91 -9.47 -7.03
C MET A 122 1.38 -8.06 -7.17
N LYS A 123 0.18 -7.93 -7.76
CA LYS A 123 -0.45 -6.64 -8.02
C LYS A 123 -1.89 -6.64 -7.54
N ASN A 124 -2.23 -5.67 -6.70
CA ASN A 124 -3.57 -5.49 -6.16
C ASN A 124 -4.01 -4.03 -6.31
N ARG A 125 -5.33 -3.78 -6.25
CA ARG A 125 -5.87 -2.43 -6.09
C ARG A 125 -5.69 -1.96 -4.65
N THR A 126 -5.53 -0.66 -4.45
CA THR A 126 -5.55 -0.13 -3.08
C THR A 126 -6.97 -0.19 -2.51
N HIS A 127 -7.06 -0.39 -1.20
CA HIS A 127 -8.32 -0.41 -0.47
C HIS A 127 -8.66 0.98 0.07
N PRO A 128 -9.92 1.31 0.37
CA PRO A 128 -10.22 2.50 1.14
C PRO A 128 -9.73 2.33 2.58
N ASP A 129 -9.20 3.38 3.19
CA ASP A 129 -8.77 3.36 4.59
C ASP A 129 -9.91 3.31 5.63
N THR A 130 -11.16 3.36 5.16
CA THR A 130 -12.37 3.12 5.96
C THR A 130 -12.67 1.64 6.15
N GLU A 131 -12.10 0.79 5.29
CA GLU A 131 -12.16 -0.66 5.43
C GLU A 131 -11.21 -1.11 6.54
N LYS A 132 -11.64 -2.06 7.37
CA LYS A 132 -10.77 -2.60 8.42
C LYS A 132 -9.71 -3.49 7.78
N VAL A 133 -8.46 -3.29 8.16
CA VAL A 133 -7.36 -4.10 7.61
C VAL A 133 -7.50 -5.59 7.92
N SER A 134 -8.10 -5.95 9.06
CA SER A 134 -8.43 -7.34 9.41
C SER A 134 -9.29 -8.02 8.34
N ASP A 135 -10.32 -7.31 7.86
CA ASP A 135 -11.28 -7.85 6.90
C ASP A 135 -10.61 -8.05 5.53
N ILE A 136 -9.65 -7.17 5.18
CA ILE A 136 -8.79 -7.29 3.99
C ILE A 136 -7.89 -8.53 4.08
N TYR A 137 -7.33 -8.80 5.25
CA TYR A 137 -6.48 -9.98 5.48
C TYR A 137 -7.29 -11.28 5.43
N GLU A 138 -8.43 -11.34 6.12
CA GLU A 138 -9.33 -12.51 6.17
C GLU A 138 -9.89 -12.88 4.78
N SER A 139 -10.20 -11.87 3.96
CA SER A 139 -10.67 -12.08 2.58
C SER A 139 -9.56 -12.44 1.60
N ALA A 140 -8.29 -12.35 2.01
CA ALA A 140 -7.12 -12.50 1.16
C ALA A 140 -7.14 -11.60 -0.09
N CYS A 141 -7.81 -10.45 -0.03
CA CYS A 141 -7.83 -9.45 -1.12
C CYS A 141 -6.56 -8.57 -1.15
N CYS A 142 -5.44 -9.07 -0.61
CA CYS A 142 -4.17 -8.39 -0.47
C CYS A 142 -3.00 -9.30 -0.88
N VAL A 143 -1.76 -8.85 -0.68
CA VAL A 143 -0.61 -9.74 -0.83
C VAL A 143 -0.61 -10.72 0.34
N VAL A 144 -0.60 -12.01 0.04
CA VAL A 144 -0.53 -13.09 1.02
C VAL A 144 0.55 -14.07 0.58
N LEU A 145 1.55 -14.30 1.43
CA LEU A 145 2.63 -15.24 1.17
C LEU A 145 2.87 -16.15 2.37
N ASP A 146 2.94 -17.46 2.13
CA ASP A 146 3.30 -18.43 3.15
C ASP A 146 4.77 -18.28 3.55
N PHE A 147 5.06 -18.48 4.83
CA PHE A 147 6.44 -18.44 5.36
C PHE A 147 7.35 -19.47 4.69
N ALA A 148 6.79 -20.61 4.26
CA ALA A 148 7.53 -21.60 3.49
C ALA A 148 8.08 -21.03 2.18
N MET A 149 7.31 -20.17 1.51
CA MET A 149 7.75 -19.48 0.30
C MET A 149 8.74 -18.37 0.62
N LEU A 150 8.46 -17.55 1.65
CA LEU A 150 9.34 -16.44 2.03
C LEU A 150 10.76 -16.86 2.39
N ARG A 151 10.96 -18.09 2.89
CA ARG A 151 12.31 -18.63 3.19
C ARG A 151 13.27 -18.61 2.01
N HIS A 152 12.76 -18.57 0.78
CA HIS A 152 13.58 -18.47 -0.43
C HIS A 152 14.03 -17.04 -0.75
N TYR A 153 13.48 -16.03 -0.06
CA TYR A 153 13.68 -14.60 -0.35
C TYR A 153 14.25 -13.80 0.82
N VAL A 154 14.34 -14.39 2.01
CA VAL A 154 14.92 -13.75 3.19
C VAL A 154 16.45 -13.89 3.22
N SER A 155 17.11 -12.92 3.84
CA SER A 155 18.53 -13.02 4.19
C SER A 155 18.77 -14.05 5.31
N SER A 156 20.04 -14.32 5.63
CA SER A 156 20.41 -15.19 6.74
C SER A 156 19.87 -14.71 8.10
N ASP A 157 19.61 -13.41 8.22
CA ASP A 157 19.11 -12.78 9.44
C ASP A 157 17.57 -12.68 9.46
N ASN A 158 16.90 -13.46 8.60
CA ASN A 158 15.44 -13.48 8.41
C ASN A 158 14.83 -12.17 7.90
N ASN A 159 15.67 -11.28 7.39
CA ASN A 159 15.20 -10.02 6.84
C ASN A 159 14.69 -10.21 5.40
N LEU A 160 13.48 -9.74 5.14
CA LEU A 160 12.89 -9.71 3.81
C LEU A 160 13.11 -8.34 3.18
N CYS A 161 13.83 -8.31 2.06
CA CYS A 161 13.90 -7.12 1.21
C CYS A 161 12.89 -7.23 0.08
N PHE A 162 12.02 -6.24 -0.07
CA PHE A 162 11.02 -6.20 -1.13
C PHE A 162 10.92 -4.80 -1.73
N ASN A 163 10.46 -4.77 -2.98
CA ASN A 163 10.06 -3.54 -3.66
C ASN A 163 8.55 -3.37 -3.56
N LEU A 164 8.08 -2.17 -3.25
CA LEU A 164 6.67 -1.80 -3.30
C LEU A 164 6.46 -0.54 -4.14
N LEU A 165 5.52 -0.63 -5.07
CA LEU A 165 5.27 0.39 -6.07
C LEU A 165 3.79 0.74 -6.14
N VAL A 166 3.43 1.97 -5.78
CA VAL A 166 2.06 2.50 -5.94
C VAL A 166 1.91 3.27 -7.26
N LYS A 167 0.92 2.89 -8.07
CA LYS A 167 0.62 3.50 -9.38
C LYS A 167 -0.82 3.97 -9.44
N LYS A 168 -1.05 5.13 -10.07
CA LYS A 168 -2.38 5.53 -10.53
C LYS A 168 -2.78 4.72 -11.77
N ILE A 169 -4.00 4.21 -11.79
CA ILE A 169 -4.58 3.56 -12.96
C ILE A 169 -4.95 4.66 -13.95
N VAL A 170 -4.31 4.64 -15.12
CA VAL A 170 -4.70 5.50 -16.24
C VAL A 170 -5.70 4.70 -17.07
N THR A 171 -6.98 5.03 -16.98
CA THR A 171 -7.97 4.53 -17.96
C THR A 171 -7.72 5.24 -19.29
N MET A 172 -7.37 4.47 -20.32
CA MET A 172 -7.40 4.97 -21.70
C MET A 172 -8.86 4.98 -22.16
N ASP A 173 -9.58 6.06 -21.87
CA ASP A 173 -10.88 6.31 -22.48
C ASP A 173 -10.74 7.33 -23.63
N SER A 174 -11.15 6.89 -24.83
CA SER A 174 -11.34 7.63 -26.09
C SER A 174 -10.16 7.65 -27.09
N ALA A 175 -9.93 6.51 -27.76
CA ALA A 175 -9.46 6.48 -29.14
C ALA A 175 -10.43 5.66 -30.00
N CYS A 176 -11.67 6.12 -30.12
CA CYS A 176 -12.57 5.69 -31.19
C CYS A 176 -13.61 6.77 -31.47
N ASP A 177 -13.17 7.90 -32.02
CA ASP A 177 -14.05 8.68 -32.89
C ASP A 177 -13.82 8.17 -34.31
N THR A 178 -14.74 7.32 -34.73
CA THR A 178 -14.98 6.99 -36.13
C THR A 178 -15.43 8.25 -36.85
N LYS A 179 -14.69 8.64 -37.89
CA LYS A 179 -15.30 9.32 -39.04
C LYS A 179 -14.91 8.55 -40.30
N ASP A 180 -15.67 7.49 -40.52
CA ASP A 180 -15.99 7.07 -41.88
C ASP A 180 -17.24 7.82 -42.32
N GLY A 181 -17.26 8.25 -43.58
CA GLY A 181 -18.25 9.18 -44.13
C GLY A 181 -17.75 9.75 -45.44
N GLY A 182 -17.59 8.89 -46.43
CA GLY A 182 -17.16 9.25 -47.77
C GLY A 182 -18.22 9.98 -48.61
N SER A 183 -17.73 10.51 -49.72
CA SER A 183 -18.27 10.38 -51.09
C SER A 183 -18.37 11.70 -51.85
N VAL A 184 -17.50 11.81 -52.87
CA VAL A 184 -17.77 12.16 -54.27
C VAL A 184 -18.97 13.08 -54.53
N ILE A 185 -18.70 14.32 -54.94
CA ILE A 185 -18.82 14.85 -56.32
C ILE A 185 -18.02 16.15 -56.46
#